data_AF-A0A662VHI1-F1
#
_entry.id   AF-A0A662VHI1-F1
#
_cell.length_a   1.000
_cell.length_b   1.000
_cell.length_c   1.000
_cell.angle_alpha   90.00
_cell.angle_beta   90.00
_cell.angle_gamma   90.00
#
_symmetry.space_group_name_H-M   'P 1'
#
loop_
_entity.id
_entity.type
_entity.pdbx_description
1 polymer ?
#
loop_
_entity_poly.entity_id
_entity_poly.type
_entity_poly.pdbx_seq_one_letter_code
_entity_poly.pdbx_strand_id
1 'polypeptide(L)' 'RGEDPERVLDDLGLKRYCCRRMIISHVDLIDEVIKFSRKG' A
#
# COMPACT_ATOMS: atom_id res chain seq x y z
N ARG A 1 -9.11 -8.57 -14.76
CA ARG A 1 -9.58 -9.48 -13.69
C ARG A 1 -8.49 -9.49 -12.63
N GLY A 2 -8.80 -9.07 -11.40
CA GLY A 2 -7.81 -9.02 -10.31
C GLY A 2 -7.69 -10.36 -9.60
N GLU A 3 -6.55 -10.58 -8.93
CA GLU A 3 -6.37 -11.66 -7.96
C GLU A 3 -7.05 -11.31 -6.62
N ASP A 4 -7.36 -12.33 -5.83
CA ASP A 4 -7.97 -12.13 -4.52
C ASP A 4 -6.97 -11.46 -3.54
N PRO A 5 -7.32 -10.34 -2.89
CA PRO A 5 -6.40 -9.60 -2.04
C PRO A 5 -5.86 -10.40 -0.85
N GLU A 6 -6.65 -11.35 -0.31
CA GLU A 6 -6.19 -12.19 0.79
C GLU A 6 -5.07 -13.12 0.32
N ARG A 7 -5.28 -13.76 -0.83
CA ARG A 7 -4.28 -14.64 -1.46
C ARG A 7 -3.00 -13.88 -1.82
N VAL A 8 -3.12 -12.68 -2.38
CA VAL A 8 -1.94 -11.86 -2.73
C VAL A 8 -1.14 -11.52 -1.46
N LEU A 9 -1.81 -11.12 -0.37
CA LEU A 9 -1.14 -10.81 0.89
C LEU A 9 -0.55 -12.07 1.57
N ASP A 10 -1.15 -13.24 1.36
CA ASP A 10 -0.61 -14.54 1.81
C ASP A 10 0.66 -14.92 1.05
N ASP A 11 0.63 -14.80 -0.27
CA ASP A 11 1.75 -15.12 -1.16
C ASP A 11 2.96 -14.19 -0.90
N LEU A 12 2.71 -12.94 -0.47
CA LEU A 12 3.72 -12.01 0.03
C LEU A 12 4.21 -12.31 1.46
N GLY A 13 3.64 -13.31 2.15
CA GLY A 13 4.05 -13.73 3.49
C GLY A 13 3.51 -12.87 4.64
N LEU A 14 2.55 -11.98 4.41
CA LEU A 14 2.01 -11.07 5.42
C LEU A 14 0.98 -11.74 6.34
N LYS A 15 1.38 -12.69 7.19
CA LYS A 15 0.46 -13.55 7.96
C LYS A 15 -0.33 -12.84 9.09
N ARG A 16 0.22 -11.78 9.68
CA ARG A 16 -0.40 -11.09 10.83
C ARG A 16 -1.31 -9.96 10.35
N TYR A 17 -2.50 -9.83 10.96
CA TYR A 17 -3.49 -8.80 10.61
C TYR A 17 -2.92 -7.37 10.72
N CYS A 18 -2.07 -7.11 11.72
CA CYS A 18 -1.43 -5.81 11.91
C CYS A 18 -0.49 -5.44 10.75
N CYS A 19 0.14 -6.43 10.13
CA CYS A 19 1.00 -6.23 8.96
C CYS A 19 0.15 -6.02 7.68
N ARG A 20 -0.92 -6.80 7.50
CA ARG A 20 -1.85 -6.65 6.36
C ARG A 20 -2.52 -5.27 6.35
N ARG A 21 -2.90 -4.77 7.53
CA ARG A 21 -3.54 -3.45 7.68
C ARG A 21 -2.70 -2.32 7.07
N MET A 22 -1.37 -2.40 7.16
CA MET A 22 -0.48 -1.38 6.61
C MET A 22 -0.67 -1.19 5.11
N ILE A 23 -0.93 -2.28 4.38
CA ILE A 23 -1.12 -2.26 2.92
C ILE A 23 -2.58 -1.96 2.58
N ILE A 24 -3.53 -2.60 3.28
CA ILE A 24 -4.98 -2.43 3.02
C ILE A 24 -5.42 -0.98 3.25
N SER A 25 -4.86 -0.31 4.27
CA SER A 25 -5.25 1.05 4.63
C SER A 25 -4.30 2.12 4.09
N HIS A 26 -3.35 1.77 3.21
CA HIS A 26 -2.42 2.73 2.64
C HIS A 26 -3.14 3.72 1.73
N VAL A 27 -2.87 5.01 1.89
CA VAL A 27 -3.33 6.07 0.98
C VAL A 27 -2.10 6.68 0.34
N ASP A 28 -2.05 6.68 -0.99
CA ASP A 28 -0.94 7.26 -1.73
C ASP A 28 -1.21 8.73 -2.05
N LEU A 29 -0.48 9.62 -1.38
CA LEU A 29 -0.57 11.07 -1.56
C LEU A 29 0.69 11.67 -2.19
N ILE A 30 1.66 10.83 -2.61
CA ILE A 30 2.97 11.31 -3.02
C ILE A 30 2.87 12.25 -4.24
N ASP A 31 2.03 11.91 -5.21
CA ASP A 31 1.83 12.69 -6.44
C ASP A 31 1.18 14.06 -6.19
N GLU A 32 0.44 14.20 -5.08
CA GLU A 32 -0.14 15.48 -4.69
C GLU A 32 0.90 16.35 -3.98
N VAL A 33 1.63 15.76 -3.04
CA VAL A 33 2.62 16.48 -2.22
C VAL A 33 3.84 16.90 -3.05
N ILE A 34 4.28 16.08 -4.02
CA ILE A 34 5.48 16.36 -4.82
C ILE A 34 5.36 17.67 -5.63
N LYS A 35 4.14 18.09 -5.99
CA LYS A 35 3.86 19.37 -6.69
C LYS A 35 4.26 20.60 -5.86
N PHE A 36 4.33 20.46 -4.54
CA PHE A 36 4.67 21.54 -3.61
C PHE A 36 6.11 21.46 -3.10
N SER A 37 6.83 20.38 -3.42
CA SER A 37 8.26 20.28 -3.09
C SER A 37 9.02 21.34 -3.88
N ARG A 38 9.72 22.25 -3.18
CA ARG A 38 10.60 23.23 -3.83
C ARG A 38 11.62 22.44 -4.63
N LYS A 39 11.61 22.59 -5.96
CA LYS A 39 12.76 22.19 -6.78
C LYS A 39 13.99 22.82 -6.13
N GLY A 40 14.86 21.98 -5.60
CA GLY A 40 16.21 22.39 -5.20
C GLY A 40 16.95 22.93 -6.41
#